data_AF-A0A931WF14-F1
#
_entry.id   AF-A0A931WF14-F1
#
_cell.length_a   1.000
_cell.length_b   1.000
_cell.length_c   1.000
_cell.angle_alpha   90.00
_cell.angle_beta   90.00
_cell.angle_gamma   90.00
#
_symmetry.space_group_name_H-M   'P 1'
#
loop_
_entity.id
_entity.type
_entity.pdbx_description
1 polymer ?
#
loop_
_entity_poly.entity_id
_entity_poly.type
_entity_poly.pdbx_seq_one_letter_code
_entity_poly.pdbx_strand_id
1 'polypeptide(L)'
;MGKNTKIASISAIVLLYTLSFSYTAYAGFYDWLVSQESSSNLLIASSREDNPSFDESLKAAFEKNAVEEPKTSFRVIRTHVVQASGYSSTPDQTDSTPFITASGEHVRDGIIAANIYVNGRRIPFGTLVRIPHIYGDKIFVVEDRMNIRYQNNIDIWFPERQLAKEFGRKKVVIEIVEES
;
A
#
# COMPACT_ATOMS: atom_id res chain seq x y z
N MET A 1 50.69 11.69 23.19
CA MET A 1 50.20 10.40 22.63
C MET A 1 48.73 10.27 23.01
N GLY A 2 47.82 10.08 22.04
CA GLY A 2 46.39 9.82 22.30
C GLY A 2 45.43 10.89 21.77
N LYS A 3 45.11 10.83 20.47
CA LYS A 3 43.89 11.42 19.90
C LYS A 3 42.71 10.54 20.33
N ASN A 4 41.58 11.11 20.74
CA ASN A 4 40.30 10.41 20.68
C ASN A 4 39.18 11.40 20.33
N THR A 5 38.81 11.34 19.06
CA THR A 5 37.67 11.99 18.40
C THR A 5 36.36 11.49 19.01
N LYS A 6 35.48 12.41 19.42
CA LYS A 6 34.08 12.08 19.73
C LYS A 6 33.37 11.69 18.43
N ILE A 7 33.10 10.40 18.26
CA ILE A 7 32.15 9.91 17.27
C ILE A 7 30.76 10.19 17.84
N ALA A 8 30.15 11.29 17.41
CA ALA A 8 28.73 11.51 17.58
C ALA A 8 28.09 11.50 16.18
N SER A 9 26.89 10.94 16.10
CA SER A 9 25.91 11.13 15.02
C SER A 9 25.95 10.11 13.85
N ILE A 10 25.64 8.84 14.14
CA ILE A 10 25.11 7.92 13.10
C ILE A 10 23.64 7.50 13.42
N SER A 11 23.18 7.69 14.65
CA SER A 11 21.86 7.22 15.09
C SER A 11 20.66 7.95 14.48
N ALA A 12 20.79 9.23 14.09
CA ALA A 12 19.68 9.99 13.51
C ALA A 12 19.38 9.62 12.06
N ILE A 13 20.41 9.22 11.29
CA ILE A 13 20.26 8.85 9.87
C ILE A 13 19.57 7.50 9.75
N VAL A 14 19.88 6.54 10.63
CA VAL A 14 19.21 5.22 10.67
C VAL A 14 17.75 5.36 11.12
N LEU A 15 17.45 6.25 12.08
CA LEU A 15 16.08 6.48 12.54
C LEU A 15 15.21 7.22 11.49
N LEU A 16 15.81 8.12 10.69
CA LEU A 16 15.10 8.77 9.57
C LEU A 16 14.83 7.78 8.42
N TYR A 17 15.76 6.87 8.14
CA TYR A 17 15.62 5.90 7.04
C TYR A 17 14.45 4.94 7.24
N THR A 18 14.14 4.59 8.50
CA THR A 18 12.98 3.72 8.83
C THR A 18 11.63 4.41 8.65
N LEU A 19 11.58 5.75 8.65
CA LEU A 19 10.34 6.50 8.42
C LEU A 19 10.02 6.60 6.93
N SER A 20 11.03 6.73 6.06
CA SER A 20 10.84 6.99 4.63
C SER A 20 10.22 5.84 3.83
N PHE A 21 10.41 4.59 4.27
CA PHE A 21 9.92 3.42 3.52
C PHE A 21 8.39 3.22 3.63
N SER A 22 7.75 3.84 4.63
CA SER A 22 6.32 3.66 4.91
C SER A 22 5.41 4.64 4.14
N TYR A 23 5.94 5.72 3.57
CA TYR A 23 5.12 6.80 3.01
C TYR A 23 4.58 6.51 1.60
N THR A 24 5.37 5.88 0.72
CA THR A 24 4.97 5.64 -0.69
C THR A 24 3.86 4.60 -0.80
N ALA A 25 3.85 3.61 0.09
CA ALA A 25 2.86 2.56 0.18
C ALA A 25 1.43 3.05 0.46
N TYR A 26 1.30 4.07 1.32
CA TYR A 26 0.03 4.58 1.80
C TYR A 26 -0.52 5.74 0.98
N ALA A 27 0.36 6.46 0.29
CA ALA A 27 0.01 7.66 -0.46
C ALA A 27 -1.13 7.42 -1.46
N GLY A 28 -1.13 6.31 -2.20
CA GLY A 28 -2.18 6.02 -3.18
C GLY A 28 -3.57 5.87 -2.56
N PHE A 29 -3.69 5.14 -1.45
CA PHE A 29 -4.97 4.98 -0.75
C PHE A 29 -5.46 6.29 -0.13
N TYR A 30 -4.58 7.05 0.51
CA TYR A 30 -4.95 8.33 1.10
C TYR A 30 -5.32 9.37 0.03
N ASP A 31 -4.56 9.45 -1.07
CA ASP A 31 -4.89 10.32 -2.20
C ASP A 31 -6.25 9.95 -2.81
N TRP A 32 -6.50 8.64 -2.99
CA TRP A 32 -7.80 8.14 -3.42
C TRP A 32 -8.92 8.49 -2.41
N LEU A 33 -8.70 8.31 -1.10
CA LEU A 33 -9.66 8.69 -0.05
C LEU A 33 -9.96 10.18 -0.07
N VAL A 34 -8.93 11.02 -0.11
CA VAL A 34 -9.05 12.49 -0.14
C VAL A 34 -9.77 12.96 -1.41
N SER A 35 -9.55 12.30 -2.55
CA SER A 35 -10.28 12.56 -3.79
C SER A 35 -11.78 12.29 -3.67
N GLN A 36 -12.14 11.19 -2.99
CA GLN A 36 -13.54 10.86 -2.70
C GLN A 36 -14.17 11.88 -1.73
N GLU A 37 -13.41 12.30 -0.71
CA GLU A 37 -13.86 13.28 0.28
C GLU A 37 -13.98 14.70 -0.29
N SER A 38 -13.07 15.10 -1.20
CA SER A 38 -13.13 16.38 -1.93
C SER A 38 -14.35 16.46 -2.85
N SER A 39 -14.78 15.34 -3.41
CA SER A 39 -16.01 15.26 -4.20
C SER A 39 -17.27 15.49 -3.34
N SER A 40 -17.23 15.13 -2.05
CA SER A 40 -18.32 15.42 -1.09
C SER A 40 -18.22 16.80 -0.43
N ASN A 41 -17.01 17.36 -0.27
CA ASN A 41 -16.77 18.64 0.42
C ASN A 41 -16.76 19.86 -0.52
N LEU A 42 -16.94 19.69 -1.83
CA LEU A 42 -17.10 20.77 -2.81
C LEU A 42 -18.37 21.63 -2.62
N LEU A 43 -19.24 21.32 -1.65
CA LEU A 43 -20.36 22.16 -1.23
C LEU A 43 -20.04 23.06 -0.02
N ILE A 44 -18.83 22.96 0.57
CA ILE A 44 -18.39 23.80 1.69
C ILE A 44 -16.95 24.26 1.43
N ALA A 45 -16.77 25.08 0.39
CA ALA A 45 -15.52 25.81 0.17
C ALA A 45 -15.80 27.32 0.25
N SER A 46 -15.59 27.91 1.42
CA SER A 46 -14.98 29.25 1.50
C SER A 46 -14.53 29.57 2.94
N SER A 47 -13.27 29.31 3.27
CA SER A 47 -12.43 30.25 4.03
C SER A 47 -10.96 29.83 4.01
N ARG A 48 -10.14 30.78 3.56
CA ARG A 48 -8.67 30.83 3.42
C ARG A 48 -7.85 30.34 4.62
N GLU A 49 -6.62 29.88 4.34
CA GLU A 49 -5.39 30.66 4.60
C GLU A 49 -4.24 30.23 3.65
N ASP A 50 -3.81 31.18 2.83
CA ASP A 50 -2.68 31.09 1.89
C ASP A 50 -1.37 31.41 2.63
N ASN A 51 -0.39 30.49 2.66
CA ASN A 51 0.99 30.83 3.02
C ASN A 51 2.00 30.16 2.07
N PRO A 52 2.42 30.86 0.99
CA PRO A 52 3.13 30.25 -0.14
C PRO A 52 4.63 29.99 0.08
N SER A 53 5.25 30.47 1.17
CA SER A 53 6.71 30.40 1.31
C SER A 53 7.26 29.04 1.77
N PHE A 54 6.41 28.20 2.36
CA PHE A 54 6.83 26.90 2.89
C PHE A 54 6.90 25.84 1.78
N ASP A 55 5.92 25.86 0.87
CA ASP A 55 5.78 24.90 -0.24
C ASP A 55 6.93 25.01 -1.25
N GLU A 56 7.37 26.23 -1.57
CA GLU A 56 8.43 26.46 -2.55
C GLU A 56 9.80 25.96 -2.07
N SER A 57 10.09 26.11 -0.77
CA SER A 57 11.32 25.61 -0.16
C SER A 57 11.38 24.08 -0.04
N LEU A 58 10.22 23.43 0.14
CA LEU A 58 10.10 21.98 0.13
C LEU A 58 10.25 21.42 -1.27
N LYS A 59 9.57 21.99 -2.27
CA LYS A 59 9.70 21.59 -3.69
C LYS A 59 11.16 21.60 -4.15
N ALA A 60 11.89 22.68 -3.86
CA ALA A 60 13.31 22.80 -4.21
C ALA A 60 14.20 21.76 -3.51
N ALA A 61 13.84 21.32 -2.29
CA ALA A 61 14.58 20.29 -1.56
C ALA A 61 14.26 18.85 -2.06
N PHE A 62 13.03 18.62 -2.54
CA PHE A 62 12.61 17.34 -3.13
C PHE A 62 13.21 17.14 -4.54
N GLU A 63 13.22 18.16 -5.38
CA GLU A 63 13.82 18.08 -6.73
C GLU A 63 15.32 17.79 -6.69
N LYS A 64 16.02 18.29 -5.66
CA LYS A 64 17.47 18.12 -5.52
C LYS A 64 17.90 16.71 -5.10
N ASN A 65 16.98 15.87 -4.63
CA ASN A 65 17.25 14.53 -4.12
C ASN A 65 16.50 13.42 -4.86
N ALA A 66 15.93 13.69 -6.03
CA ALA A 66 15.31 12.68 -6.89
C ALA A 66 16.40 11.79 -7.52
N VAL A 67 16.95 10.88 -6.71
CA VAL A 67 17.67 9.71 -7.21
C VAL A 67 16.62 8.86 -7.90
N GLU A 68 16.72 8.72 -9.23
CA GLU A 68 15.86 7.80 -9.97
C GLU A 68 16.17 6.37 -9.51
N GLU A 69 15.36 5.88 -8.58
CA GLU A 69 15.32 4.47 -8.20
C GLU A 69 15.17 3.60 -9.46
N PRO A 70 15.88 2.46 -9.57
CA PRO A 70 15.72 1.56 -10.71
C PRO A 70 14.27 1.09 -10.76
N LYS A 71 13.49 1.64 -11.70
CA LYS A 71 12.06 1.35 -11.84
C LYS A 71 11.91 -0.04 -12.46
N THR A 72 11.83 -1.08 -11.62
CA THR A 72 11.44 -2.43 -12.06
C THR A 72 10.18 -2.32 -12.91
N SER A 73 10.27 -2.74 -14.16
CA SER A 73 9.15 -2.68 -15.11
C SER A 73 8.28 -3.93 -14.99
N PHE A 74 6.97 -3.75 -15.02
CA PHE A 74 6.00 -4.84 -14.94
C PHE A 74 5.18 -4.94 -16.22
N ARG A 75 4.98 -6.17 -16.71
CA ARG A 75 4.12 -6.49 -17.83
C ARG A 75 2.78 -7.01 -17.31
N VAL A 76 1.69 -6.46 -17.82
CA VAL A 76 0.33 -6.95 -17.52
C VAL A 76 0.07 -8.26 -18.26
N ILE A 77 -0.22 -9.32 -17.50
CA ILE A 77 -0.54 -10.64 -18.01
C ILE A 77 -2.05 -10.81 -18.18
N ARG A 78 -2.82 -10.26 -17.24
CA ARG A 78 -4.28 -10.39 -17.24
C ARG A 78 -4.96 -9.30 -16.42
N THR A 79 -6.17 -8.94 -16.81
CA THR A 79 -7.03 -8.01 -16.08
C THR A 79 -8.29 -8.72 -15.58
N HIS A 80 -8.70 -8.44 -14.35
CA HIS A 80 -9.90 -9.03 -13.73
C HIS A 80 -10.72 -7.99 -12.98
N VAL A 81 -12.04 -8.16 -12.96
CA VAL A 81 -12.92 -7.45 -12.02
C VAL A 81 -13.16 -8.36 -10.83
N VAL A 82 -12.85 -7.87 -9.63
CA VAL A 82 -13.00 -8.62 -8.37
C VAL A 82 -13.75 -7.80 -7.33
N GLN A 83 -14.30 -8.48 -6.34
CA GLN A 83 -14.81 -7.82 -5.13
C GLN A 83 -13.64 -7.66 -4.14
N ALA A 84 -13.25 -6.41 -3.85
CA ALA A 84 -12.25 -6.09 -2.86
C ALA A 84 -12.86 -5.67 -1.52
N SER A 85 -12.21 -6.06 -0.43
CA SER A 85 -12.40 -5.54 0.94
C SER A 85 -11.05 -5.24 1.59
N GLY A 86 -11.08 -4.70 2.80
CA GLY A 86 -9.92 -4.61 3.69
C GLY A 86 -10.08 -5.53 4.89
N TYR A 87 -8.96 -6.06 5.39
CA TYR A 87 -8.88 -6.74 6.68
C TYR A 87 -7.70 -6.20 7.50
N SER A 88 -7.71 -6.48 8.79
CA SER A 88 -6.60 -6.17 9.70
C SER A 88 -6.32 -7.37 10.59
N SER A 89 -5.10 -7.46 11.12
CA SER A 89 -4.66 -8.52 12.04
C SER A 89 -5.28 -8.45 13.44
N THR A 90 -6.53 -7.97 13.56
CA THR A 90 -7.26 -8.01 14.82
C THR A 90 -7.81 -9.43 15.01
N PRO A 91 -7.74 -10.04 16.22
CA PRO A 91 -8.12 -11.44 16.43
C PRO A 91 -9.55 -11.81 16.02
N ASP A 92 -10.45 -10.83 15.88
CA ASP A 92 -11.83 -11.04 15.43
C ASP A 92 -11.97 -11.18 13.90
N GLN A 93 -10.90 -10.91 13.14
CA GLN A 93 -10.85 -11.00 11.68
C GLN A 93 -9.92 -12.12 11.20
N THR A 94 -9.15 -12.73 12.10
CA THR A 94 -8.14 -13.76 11.80
C THR A 94 -8.32 -14.98 12.70
N ASP A 95 -7.50 -16.00 12.49
CA ASP A 95 -7.44 -17.16 13.39
C ASP A 95 -6.50 -16.90 14.59
N SER A 96 -6.01 -17.97 15.22
CA SER A 96 -5.07 -17.93 16.35
C SER A 96 -3.71 -17.30 16.02
N THR A 97 -3.40 -17.07 14.74
CA THR A 97 -2.13 -16.49 14.25
C THR A 97 -2.36 -15.22 13.42
N PRO A 98 -2.88 -14.13 14.02
CA PRO A 98 -3.33 -12.92 13.31
C PRO A 98 -2.30 -12.26 12.38
N PHE A 99 -1.02 -12.47 12.65
CA PHE A 99 0.08 -11.84 11.93
C PHE A 99 0.81 -12.79 10.98
N ILE A 100 0.36 -14.04 10.84
CA ILE A 100 0.96 -15.03 9.95
C ILE A 100 -0.03 -15.31 8.81
N THR A 101 0.42 -15.13 7.57
CA THR A 101 -0.40 -15.39 6.38
C THR A 101 -0.50 -16.89 6.09
N ALA A 102 -1.42 -17.27 5.21
CA ALA A 102 -1.50 -18.64 4.72
C ALA A 102 -0.25 -19.13 3.95
N SER A 103 0.63 -18.24 3.49
CA SER A 103 1.94 -18.61 2.94
C SER A 103 3.03 -18.83 3.99
N GLY A 104 2.74 -18.52 5.27
CA GLY A 104 3.68 -18.61 6.38
C GLY A 104 4.51 -17.35 6.62
N GLU A 105 4.21 -16.26 5.92
CA GLU A 105 4.92 -14.98 6.05
C GLU A 105 4.30 -14.10 7.13
N HIS A 106 5.08 -13.16 7.66
CA HIS A 106 4.54 -12.15 8.56
C HIS A 106 3.83 -11.06 7.76
N VAL A 107 2.68 -10.60 8.27
CA VAL A 107 1.92 -9.54 7.61
C VAL A 107 2.73 -8.25 7.48
N ARG A 108 2.55 -7.58 6.34
CA ARG A 108 3.12 -6.27 6.00
C ARG A 108 2.28 -5.60 4.92
N ASP A 109 2.53 -4.31 4.72
CA ASP A 109 1.94 -3.56 3.62
C ASP A 109 2.26 -4.23 2.26
N GLY A 110 1.27 -4.21 1.36
CA GLY A 110 1.37 -4.85 0.03
C GLY A 110 0.91 -6.31 0.01
N ILE A 111 0.56 -6.91 1.15
CA ILE A 111 -0.07 -8.25 1.16
C ILE A 111 -1.55 -8.15 0.81
N ILE A 112 -2.02 -9.12 0.01
CA ILE A 112 -3.43 -9.40 -0.18
C ILE A 112 -3.76 -10.86 0.11
N ALA A 113 -4.95 -11.10 0.66
CA ALA A 113 -5.61 -12.38 0.61
C ALA A 113 -6.38 -12.50 -0.70
N ALA A 114 -6.31 -13.66 -1.39
CA ALA A 114 -6.98 -13.81 -2.69
C ALA A 114 -7.60 -15.18 -2.95
N ASN A 115 -8.83 -15.15 -3.46
CA ASN A 115 -9.55 -16.28 -4.06
C ASN A 115 -9.90 -15.95 -5.53
N ILE A 116 -8.87 -15.72 -6.34
CA ILE A 116 -8.99 -15.49 -7.79
C ILE A 116 -8.66 -16.79 -8.52
N TYR A 117 -9.44 -17.09 -9.56
CA TYR A 117 -9.26 -18.26 -10.40
C TYR A 117 -9.02 -17.85 -11.85
N VAL A 118 -7.93 -18.35 -12.43
CA VAL A 118 -7.58 -18.17 -13.85
C VAL A 118 -7.59 -19.55 -14.50
N ASN A 119 -8.36 -19.70 -15.58
CA ASN A 119 -8.52 -20.97 -16.28
C ASN A 119 -8.92 -22.14 -15.35
N GLY A 120 -9.81 -21.88 -14.40
CA GLY A 120 -10.29 -22.86 -13.42
C GLY A 120 -9.29 -23.21 -12.31
N ARG A 121 -8.12 -22.58 -12.27
CA ARG A 121 -7.10 -22.79 -11.23
C ARG A 121 -6.93 -21.55 -10.37
N ARG A 122 -6.82 -21.74 -9.06
CA ARG A 122 -6.53 -20.65 -8.14
C ARG A 122 -5.13 -20.10 -8.41
N ILE A 123 -4.98 -18.79 -8.36
CA ILE A 123 -3.65 -18.16 -8.51
C ILE A 123 -2.72 -18.57 -7.35
N PRO A 124 -1.43 -18.87 -7.63
CA PRO A 124 -0.48 -19.29 -6.61
C PRO A 124 -0.13 -18.15 -5.64
N PHE A 125 0.48 -18.51 -4.52
CA PHE A 125 1.14 -17.51 -3.68
C PHE A 125 2.30 -16.87 -4.47
N GLY A 126 2.65 -15.62 -4.13
CA GLY A 126 3.65 -14.84 -4.85
C GLY A 126 3.14 -14.18 -6.12
N THR A 127 1.88 -14.38 -6.51
CA THR A 127 1.29 -13.69 -7.67
C THR A 127 1.30 -12.18 -7.41
N LEU A 128 1.86 -11.42 -8.35
CA LEU A 128 1.93 -9.96 -8.29
C LEU A 128 0.65 -9.35 -8.88
N VAL A 129 0.07 -8.41 -8.16
CA VAL A 129 -1.21 -7.78 -8.49
C VAL A 129 -1.11 -6.27 -8.37
N ARG A 130 -1.66 -5.53 -9.34
CA ARG A 130 -1.89 -4.09 -9.26
C ARG A 130 -3.37 -3.78 -9.12
N ILE A 131 -3.67 -2.65 -8.50
CA ILE A 131 -5.02 -2.08 -8.41
C ILE A 131 -4.96 -0.63 -8.91
N PRO A 132 -4.87 -0.41 -10.24
CA PRO A 132 -4.42 0.88 -10.78
C PRO A 132 -5.28 2.07 -10.37
N HIS A 133 -6.60 1.90 -10.31
CA HIS A 133 -7.53 2.98 -9.99
C HIS A 133 -7.42 3.50 -8.54
N ILE A 134 -6.89 2.70 -7.62
CA ILE A 134 -6.82 3.06 -6.19
C ILE A 134 -5.37 3.27 -5.75
N TYR A 135 -4.45 2.47 -6.26
CA TYR A 135 -3.06 2.45 -5.81
C TYR A 135 -2.03 2.70 -6.92
N GLY A 136 -2.47 3.02 -8.14
CA GLY A 136 -1.58 3.36 -9.26
C GLY A 136 -0.62 2.22 -9.64
N ASP A 137 0.68 2.47 -9.44
CA ASP A 137 1.76 1.54 -9.77
C ASP A 137 2.12 0.58 -8.63
N LYS A 138 1.46 0.67 -7.46
CA LYS A 138 1.75 -0.20 -6.32
C LYS A 138 1.53 -1.68 -6.66
N ILE A 139 2.53 -2.49 -6.31
CA ILE A 139 2.46 -3.95 -6.41
C ILE A 139 2.00 -4.54 -5.09
N PHE A 140 1.03 -5.44 -5.20
CA PHE A 140 0.58 -6.31 -4.13
C PHE A 140 1.02 -7.74 -4.40
N VAL A 141 1.24 -8.50 -3.34
CA VAL A 141 1.63 -9.91 -3.41
C VAL A 141 0.55 -10.77 -2.77
N VAL A 142 0.15 -11.82 -3.48
CA VAL A 142 -0.77 -12.83 -2.93
C VAL A 142 -0.01 -13.71 -1.96
N GLU A 143 -0.21 -13.49 -0.67
CA GLU A 143 0.40 -14.29 0.40
C GLU A 143 -0.63 -14.91 1.34
N ASP A 144 -1.89 -14.49 1.24
CA ASP A 144 -2.93 -14.96 2.13
C ASP A 144 -4.18 -15.49 1.39
N ARG A 145 -5.02 -16.23 2.11
CA ARG A 145 -6.18 -16.94 1.56
C ARG A 145 -7.46 -16.54 2.26
N MET A 146 -8.50 -16.35 1.46
CA MET A 146 -9.85 -16.10 1.99
C MET A 146 -10.61 -17.41 2.16
N ASN A 147 -11.63 -17.41 3.01
CA ASN A 147 -12.55 -18.55 3.14
C ASN A 147 -13.10 -18.96 1.76
N ILE A 148 -13.16 -20.26 1.49
CA ILE A 148 -13.49 -20.82 0.17
C ILE A 148 -14.86 -20.44 -0.38
N ARG A 149 -15.79 -19.98 0.47
CA ARG A 149 -17.11 -19.46 0.04
C ARG A 149 -17.01 -18.19 -0.81
N TYR A 150 -15.89 -17.46 -0.71
CA TYR A 150 -15.65 -16.25 -1.51
C TYR A 150 -14.94 -16.62 -2.81
N GLN A 151 -15.50 -16.20 -3.94
CA GLN A 151 -14.99 -16.48 -5.27
C GLN A 151 -14.83 -15.17 -6.03
N ASN A 152 -13.66 -14.97 -6.65
CA ASN A 152 -13.27 -13.70 -7.30
C ASN A 152 -13.27 -12.53 -6.32
N ASN A 153 -12.74 -12.79 -5.11
CA ASN A 153 -12.54 -11.81 -4.06
C ASN A 153 -11.06 -11.61 -3.75
N ILE A 154 -10.76 -10.40 -3.29
CA ILE A 154 -9.50 -10.07 -2.62
C ILE A 154 -9.79 -9.33 -1.31
N ASP A 155 -8.92 -9.49 -0.32
CA ASP A 155 -8.87 -8.65 0.88
C ASP A 155 -7.47 -8.02 1.00
N ILE A 156 -7.41 -6.70 1.11
CA ILE A 156 -6.17 -5.95 1.29
C ILE A 156 -5.86 -5.87 2.78
N TRP A 157 -4.63 -6.21 3.16
CA TRP A 157 -4.20 -6.10 4.54
C TRP A 157 -3.97 -4.64 4.94
N PHE A 158 -4.46 -4.27 6.12
CA PHE A 158 -4.20 -3.00 6.78
C PHE A 158 -3.69 -3.24 8.21
N PRO A 159 -2.76 -2.42 8.72
CA PRO A 159 -2.26 -2.48 10.08
C PRO A 159 -3.33 -2.08 11.09
N GLU A 160 -4.25 -1.20 10.69
CA GLU A 160 -5.34 -0.72 11.53
C GLU A 160 -6.71 -1.09 10.97
N ARG A 161 -7.59 -1.54 11.87
CA ARG A 161 -8.98 -1.89 11.54
C ARG A 161 -9.75 -0.73 10.93
N GLN A 162 -9.49 0.50 11.38
CA GLN A 162 -10.20 1.67 10.92
C GLN A 162 -9.95 1.93 9.43
N LEU A 163 -8.71 1.76 8.97
CA LEU A 163 -8.35 1.87 7.55
C LEU A 163 -9.04 0.79 6.70
N ALA A 164 -9.10 -0.45 7.20
CA ALA A 164 -9.83 -1.53 6.54
C ALA A 164 -11.33 -1.21 6.37
N LYS A 165 -11.94 -0.57 7.38
CA LYS A 165 -13.34 -0.12 7.33
C LYS A 165 -13.54 1.03 6.33
N GLU A 166 -12.64 2.01 6.33
CA GLU A 166 -12.67 3.15 5.40
C GLU A 166 -12.47 2.71 3.96
N PHE A 167 -11.59 1.71 3.73
CA PHE A 167 -11.51 1.06 2.43
C PHE A 167 -12.86 0.44 2.06
N GLY A 168 -13.48 -0.31 2.97
CA GLY A 168 -14.81 -0.87 2.77
C GLY A 168 -14.87 -1.90 1.62
N ARG A 169 -16.08 -2.26 1.19
CA ARG A 169 -16.28 -3.28 0.14
C ARG A 169 -16.60 -2.60 -1.18
N LYS A 170 -15.83 -2.89 -2.24
CA LYS A 170 -16.10 -2.37 -3.59
C LYS A 170 -15.63 -3.31 -4.70
N LYS A 171 -16.19 -3.15 -5.89
CA LYS A 171 -15.67 -3.81 -7.10
C LYS A 171 -14.52 -3.01 -7.65
N VAL A 172 -13.41 -3.68 -7.96
CA VAL A 172 -12.21 -3.06 -8.51
C VAL A 172 -11.71 -3.85 -9.71
N VAL A 173 -11.05 -3.15 -10.62
CA VAL A 173 -10.23 -3.76 -11.65
C VAL A 173 -8.85 -4.02 -11.06
N ILE A 174 -8.37 -5.25 -11.20
CA ILE A 174 -7.00 -5.65 -10.88
C ILE A 174 -6.26 -6.10 -12.12
N GLU A 175 -4.95 -5.99 -12.06
CA GLU A 175 -4.04 -6.50 -13.08
C GLU A 175 -3.10 -7.51 -12.43
N ILE A 176 -3.01 -8.71 -12.99
CA ILE A 176 -1.96 -9.68 -12.67
C ILE A 176 -0.76 -9.34 -13.54
N VAL A 177 0.40 -9.18 -12.91
CA VAL A 177 1.62 -8.72 -13.57
C VAL A 177 2.80 -9.67 -13.35
N GLU A 178 3.80 -9.56 -14.21
CA GLU A 178 5.11 -10.20 -14.08
C GLU A 178 6.20 -9.13 -14.24
N GLU A 179 7.32 -9.31 -13.55
CA GLU A 179 8.54 -8.54 -13.81
C GLU A 179 9.00 -8.79 -15.25
N SER A 180 9.36 -7.72 -15.96
CA SER A 180 9.79 -7.76 -17.37
C SER A 180 11.29 -7.88 -17.54
#